data_AF-A0A7X6P464-F1
#
_entry.id   AF-A0A7X6P464-F1
#
_cell.length_a   1.000
_cell.length_b   1.000
_cell.length_c   1.000
_cell.angle_alpha   90.00
_cell.angle_beta   90.00
_cell.angle_gamma   90.00
#
_symmetry.space_group_name_H-M   'P 1'
#
loop_
_entity.id
_entity.type
_entity.pdbx_description
1 polymer ?
#
loop_
_entity_poly.entity_id
_entity_poly.type
_entity_poly.pdbx_seq_one_letter_code
_entity_poly.pdbx_strand_id
1 'polypeptide(L)'
;VEPSQYTSLAFTEELQDAGITGSIGSVGDALDNALMESTIGLYKAEVIWHERAVWESWQQVEQATASWVQWYNAERLHSSLGDVPPVEYEEIYYDRSCRSGEAAAA
;
A
#
# COMPACT_ATOMS: atom_id res chain seq x y z
N VAL A 1 -5.91 -14.83 -3.70
CA VAL A 1 -7.00 -13.88 -3.42
C VAL A 1 -8.15 -14.30 -4.30
N GLU A 2 -9.35 -14.49 -3.75
CA GLU A 2 -10.52 -14.84 -4.55
C GLU A 2 -10.91 -13.61 -5.40
N PRO A 3 -10.77 -13.63 -6.74
CA PRO A 3 -11.03 -12.45 -7.59
C PRO A 3 -12.47 -11.92 -7.45
N SER A 4 -13.39 -12.80 -7.02
CA SER A 4 -14.79 -12.51 -6.79
C SER A 4 -15.05 -11.45 -5.73
N GLN A 5 -14.13 -11.24 -4.78
CA GLN A 5 -14.29 -10.21 -3.74
C GLN A 5 -14.20 -8.80 -4.32
N TYR A 6 -13.20 -8.55 -5.19
CA TYR A 6 -12.99 -7.23 -5.82
C TYR A 6 -14.00 -6.92 -6.94
N THR A 7 -14.71 -7.94 -7.43
CA THR A 7 -15.82 -7.76 -8.38
C THR A 7 -17.19 -7.86 -7.72
N SER A 8 -17.27 -7.90 -6.39
CA SER A 8 -18.53 -8.03 -5.67
C SER A 8 -19.35 -6.74 -5.74
N LEU A 9 -20.68 -6.88 -5.68
CA LEU A 9 -21.59 -5.74 -5.65
C LEU A 9 -21.32 -4.86 -4.42
N ALA A 10 -21.23 -5.47 -3.24
CA ALA A 10 -20.98 -4.77 -1.99
C ALA A 10 -19.70 -3.93 -2.03
N PHE A 11 -18.61 -4.44 -2.61
CA PHE A 11 -17.37 -3.68 -2.76
C PHE A 11 -17.53 -2.51 -3.74
N THR A 12 -18.25 -2.72 -4.84
CA THR A 12 -18.48 -1.67 -5.85
C THR A 12 -19.37 -0.55 -5.32
N GLU A 13 -20.39 -0.88 -4.52
CA GLU A 13 -21.26 0.09 -3.86
C GLU A 13 -20.47 0.96 -2.88
N GLU A 14 -19.60 0.36 -2.05
CA GLU A 14 -18.75 1.11 -1.12
C GLU A 14 -17.79 2.06 -1.84
N LEU A 15 -17.21 1.64 -2.97
CA LEU A 15 -16.36 2.52 -3.79
C LEU A 15 -17.15 3.72 -4.33
N GLN A 16 -18.40 3.51 -4.77
CA GLN A 16 -19.27 4.59 -5.25
C GLN A 16 -19.62 5.55 -4.12
N ASP A 17 -19.99 5.04 -2.95
CA ASP A 17 -20.33 5.85 -1.77
C ASP A 17 -19.13 6.67 -1.28
N ALA A 18 -17.91 6.12 -1.38
CA ALA A 18 -16.66 6.82 -1.07
C ALA A 18 -16.19 7.78 -2.19
N GLY A 19 -16.86 7.81 -3.35
CA GLY A 19 -16.45 8.61 -4.51
C GLY A 19 -15.16 8.12 -5.17
N ILE A 20 -14.78 6.85 -4.97
CA ILE A 20 -13.58 6.23 -5.49
C ILE A 20 -13.91 5.50 -6.79
N THR A 21 -13.16 5.78 -7.86
CA THR A 21 -13.28 5.02 -9.11
C THR A 21 -12.50 3.72 -9.01
N GLY A 22 -13.19 2.59 -9.02
CA GLY A 22 -12.55 1.27 -9.09
C GLY A 22 -11.87 1.06 -10.44
N SER A 23 -10.58 0.74 -10.41
CA SER A 23 -9.84 0.24 -11.58
C SER A 23 -9.49 -1.23 -11.33
N ILE A 24 -10.09 -2.13 -12.11
CA ILE A 24 -9.74 -3.55 -12.09
C ILE A 24 -9.00 -3.81 -13.40
N GLY A 25 -7.73 -4.17 -13.29
CA GLY A 25 -6.87 -4.47 -14.44
C GLY A 25 -7.54 -5.48 -15.37
N SER A 26 -7.41 -5.27 -16.68
CA SER A 26 -7.90 -6.24 -17.66
C SER A 26 -7.10 -7.54 -17.55
N VAL A 27 -7.72 -8.69 -17.89
CA VAL A 27 -7.01 -9.98 -17.87
C VAL A 27 -5.78 -9.89 -18.79
N GLY A 28 -4.59 -10.00 -18.22
CA GLY A 28 -3.33 -9.96 -18.95
C GLY A 28 -2.53 -8.66 -18.82
N ASP A 29 -3.04 -7.64 -18.14
CA ASP A 29 -2.26 -6.44 -17.78
C ASP A 29 -1.72 -6.57 -16.35
N ALA A 30 -0.57 -7.24 -16.23
CA ALA A 30 0.05 -7.54 -14.93
C ALA A 30 0.82 -6.34 -14.34
N LEU A 31 1.06 -5.29 -15.12
CA LEU A 31 1.92 -4.18 -14.70
C LEU A 31 1.29 -3.36 -13.57
N ASP A 32 -0.03 -3.17 -13.62
CA ASP A 32 -0.78 -2.45 -12.57
C ASP A 32 -0.68 -3.17 -11.22
N ASN A 33 -0.64 -4.51 -11.23
CA ASN A 33 -0.52 -5.30 -9.99
C ASN A 33 0.93 -5.53 -9.57
N ALA A 34 1.91 -5.34 -10.45
CA ALA A 34 3.31 -5.71 -10.21
C ALA A 34 3.92 -5.01 -8.98
N LEU A 35 3.57 -3.74 -8.75
CA LEU A 35 4.02 -2.99 -7.57
C LEU A 35 3.45 -3.58 -6.28
N MET A 36 2.15 -3.92 -6.28
CA MET A 36 1.49 -4.55 -5.13
C MET A 36 2.05 -5.94 -4.87
N GLU A 37 2.26 -6.76 -5.91
CA GLU A 37 2.88 -8.07 -5.79
C GLU A 37 4.30 -8.00 -5.23
N SER A 38 5.10 -7.03 -5.70
CA SER A 38 6.46 -6.81 -5.20
C SER A 38 6.46 -6.45 -3.71
N THR A 39 5.56 -5.56 -3.30
CA THR A 39 5.42 -5.15 -1.90
C THR A 39 4.98 -6.32 -1.01
N ILE A 40 4.01 -7.12 -1.46
CA ILE A 40 3.56 -8.31 -0.72
C ILE A 40 4.65 -9.39 -0.66
N GLY A 41 5.43 -9.55 -1.72
CA GLY A 41 6.59 -10.45 -1.74
C GLY A 41 7.63 -10.05 -0.71
N LEU A 42 7.93 -8.76 -0.61
CA LEU A 42 8.86 -8.19 0.37
C LEU A 42 8.36 -8.41 1.81
N TYR A 43 7.08 -8.09 2.08
CA TYR A 43 6.46 -8.34 3.38
C TYR A 43 6.58 -9.81 3.81
N LYS A 44 6.27 -10.75 2.91
CA LYS A 44 6.39 -12.19 3.22
C LYS A 44 7.82 -12.60 3.51
N ALA A 45 8.78 -12.06 2.77
CA ALA A 45 10.19 -12.35 2.98
C ALA A 45 10.69 -11.83 4.33
N GLU A 46 10.38 -10.58 4.68
CA GLU A 46 10.90 -9.93 5.89
C GLU A 46 10.18 -10.37 7.17
N VAL A 47 8.85 -10.58 7.10
CA VAL A 47 8.02 -10.91 8.27
C VAL A 47 7.77 -12.40 8.34
N ILE A 48 7.02 -12.93 7.36
CA ILE A 48 6.47 -14.29 7.45
C ILE A 48 7.57 -15.35 7.46
N TRP A 49 8.62 -15.18 6.65
CA TRP A 49 9.68 -16.18 6.51
C TRP A 49 10.91 -15.90 7.37
N HIS A 50 11.21 -14.64 7.69
CA HIS A 50 12.45 -14.28 8.37
C HIS A 50 12.28 -13.97 9.86
N GLU A 51 11.20 -13.31 10.28
CA GLU A 51 11.04 -12.88 11.68
C GLU A 51 10.91 -14.08 12.64
N ARG A 52 10.21 -15.14 12.21
CA ARG A 52 9.90 -16.30 13.06
C ARG A 52 9.91 -17.59 12.26
N ALA A 53 10.38 -18.67 12.88
CA ALA A 53 10.33 -20.01 12.32
C ALA A 53 8.90 -20.61 12.34
N VAL A 54 8.09 -20.25 13.34
CA VAL A 54 6.72 -20.75 13.52
C VAL A 54 5.84 -19.61 14.04
N TRP A 55 4.61 -19.53 13.53
CA TRP A 55 3.55 -18.65 14.00
C TRP A 55 2.50 -19.47 14.73
N GLU A 56 2.24 -19.16 16.00
CA GLU A 56 1.34 -19.96 16.85
C GLU A 56 -0.13 -19.56 16.72
N SER A 57 -0.39 -18.33 16.27
CA SER A 57 -1.74 -17.82 16.06
C SER A 57 -1.79 -16.71 15.02
N TRP A 58 -2.98 -16.44 14.49
CA TRP A 58 -3.20 -15.34 13.55
C TRP A 58 -2.97 -13.97 14.20
N GLN A 59 -3.22 -13.83 15.51
CA GLN A 59 -2.96 -12.58 16.25
C GLN A 59 -1.47 -12.24 16.30
N GLN A 60 -0.58 -13.24 16.35
CA GLN A 60 0.86 -12.98 16.25
C GLN A 60 1.21 -12.38 14.88
N VAL A 61 0.65 -12.94 13.81
CA VAL A 61 0.85 -12.42 12.45
C VAL A 61 0.27 -11.02 12.32
N GLU A 62 -0.93 -10.76 12.84
CA GLU A 62 -1.57 -9.44 12.83
C GLU A 62 -0.69 -8.39 13.52
N GLN A 63 -0.20 -8.68 14.72
CA GLN A 63 0.68 -7.76 15.45
C GLN A 63 1.99 -7.49 14.69
N ALA A 64 2.62 -8.52 14.14
CA ALA A 64 3.84 -8.36 13.36
C ALA A 64 3.59 -7.57 12.07
N THR A 65 2.45 -7.79 11.42
CA THR A 65 2.01 -7.02 10.25
C THR A 65 1.87 -5.54 10.61
N ALA A 66 1.18 -5.22 11.70
CA ALA A 66 0.99 -3.84 12.14
C ALA A 66 2.32 -3.15 12.44
N SER A 67 3.22 -3.82 13.16
CA SER A 67 4.57 -3.30 13.44
C SER A 67 5.38 -3.10 12.16
N TRP A 68 5.32 -4.04 11.22
CA TRP A 68 6.04 -3.93 9.95
C TRP A 68 5.50 -2.80 9.08
N VAL A 69 4.17 -2.62 9.01
CA VAL A 69 3.54 -1.51 8.27
C VAL A 69 3.95 -0.15 8.86
N GLN A 70 3.96 -0.04 10.19
CA GLN A 70 4.42 1.18 10.85
C GLN A 70 5.87 1.48 10.50
N TRP A 71 6.77 0.50 10.69
CA TRP A 71 8.19 0.66 10.39
C TRP A 71 8.44 0.98 8.90
N TYR A 72 7.77 0.26 7.99
CA TYR A 72 7.90 0.46 6.55
C TYR A 72 7.56 1.89 6.14
N ASN A 73 6.48 2.46 6.68
CA ASN A 73 6.01 3.77 6.27
C ASN A 73 6.71 4.93 7.02
N ALA A 74 7.06 4.74 8.29
CA ALA A 74 7.55 5.82 9.16
C ALA A 74 9.06 5.84 9.35
N GLU A 75 9.76 4.72 9.13
CA GLU A 75 11.18 4.59 9.49
C GLU A 75 12.06 4.04 8.36
N ARG A 76 11.51 3.21 7.45
CA ARG A 76 12.27 2.58 6.38
C ARG A 76 12.72 3.61 5.35
N LEU A 77 14.03 3.77 5.19
CA LEU A 77 14.60 4.64 4.17
C LEU A 77 14.59 3.95 2.80
N HIS A 78 14.18 4.70 1.77
CA HIS A 78 14.20 4.24 0.39
C HIS A 78 15.07 5.17 -0.46
N SER A 79 16.11 4.63 -1.07
CA SER A 79 17.02 5.40 -1.94
C SER A 79 16.30 5.99 -3.16
N SER A 80 15.28 5.31 -3.68
CA SER A 80 14.41 5.82 -4.74
C SER A 80 13.58 7.04 -4.31
N LEU A 81 13.39 7.25 -3.01
CA LEU A 81 12.70 8.40 -2.43
C LEU A 81 13.67 9.50 -1.97
N GLY A 82 14.97 9.32 -2.16
CA GLY A 82 16.00 10.24 -1.64
C GLY A 82 16.38 9.95 -0.19
N ASP A 83 16.34 8.68 0.22
CA ASP A 83 16.70 8.21 1.55
C ASP A 83 15.83 8.80 2.67
N VAL A 84 14.52 8.93 2.40
CA VAL A 84 13.49 9.31 3.38
C VAL A 84 12.42 8.21 3.51
N PRO A 85 11.67 8.17 4.61
CA PRO A 85 10.52 7.29 4.77
C PRO A 85 9.37 7.62 3.80
N PRO A 86 8.53 6.63 3.43
CA PRO A 86 7.37 6.86 2.58
C PRO A 86 6.43 7.96 3.07
N VAL A 87 6.18 8.04 4.39
CA VAL A 87 5.29 9.06 4.95
C VAL A 87 5.84 10.47 4.74
N GLU A 88 7.14 10.71 4.98
CA GLU A 88 7.76 12.02 4.73
C GLU A 88 7.75 12.37 3.24
N TYR A 89 7.98 11.37 2.37
CA TYR A 89 7.94 11.59 0.93
C TYR A 89 6.55 12.05 0.46
N GLU A 90 5.49 11.38 0.93
CA GLU A 90 4.09 11.75 0.64
C GLU A 90 3.76 13.15 1.20
N GLU A 91 4.13 13.46 2.44
CA GLU A 91 3.92 14.79 3.05
C GLU A 91 4.56 15.90 2.20
N ILE A 92 5.82 15.72 1.80
CA ILE A 92 6.53 16.66 0.92
C ILE A 92 5.82 16.79 -0.44
N TYR A 93 5.31 15.70 -1.00
CA TYR A 93 4.59 15.70 -2.27
C TYR A 93 3.28 16.49 -2.19
N TYR A 94 2.48 16.28 -1.15
CA TYR A 94 1.22 17.01 -0.96
C TYR A 94 1.45 18.49 -0.66
N ASP A 95 2.45 18.84 0.13
CA ASP A 95 2.82 20.22 0.40
C ASP A 95 3.19 20.97 -0.90
N ARG A 96 3.95 20.32 -1.78
CA ARG A 96 4.29 20.89 -3.10
C ARG A 96 3.07 21.03 -4.00
N SER A 97 2.23 20.00 -4.03
CA SER A 97 1.03 19.96 -4.87
C SER A 97 0.00 21.01 -4.45
N CYS A 98 -0.20 21.19 -3.14
CA CYS A 98 -1.06 22.22 -2.57
C CYS A 98 -0.57 23.62 -2.96
N ARG A 99 0.73 23.90 -2.77
CA ARG A 99 1.34 25.19 -3.13
C ARG A 99 1.30 25.48 -4.64
N SER A 100 1.41 24.45 -5.48
CA SER A 100 1.27 24.60 -6.93
C SER A 100 -0.18 24.86 -7.35
N GLY A 101 -1.16 24.29 -6.65
CA GLY A 101 -2.58 24.54 -6.89
C GLY A 101 -2.99 25.96 -6.51
N GLU A 102 -2.48 26.48 -5.39
CA GLU A 102 -2.69 27.87 -4.98
C GLU A 102 -2.06 28.88 -5.96
N ALA A 103 -0.85 28.59 -6.46
CA ALA A 103 -0.19 29.44 -7.46
C ALA A 103 -0.86 29.41 -8.84
N ALA A 104 -1.55 28.32 -9.21
CA ALA A 104 -2.31 28.22 -10.45
C ALA A 104 -3.73 28.83 -10.36
N ALA A 105 -4.23 29.05 -9.14
CA ALA A 105 -5.54 29.67 -8.87
C ALA A 105 -5.47 31.19 -8.60
N ALA A 106 -4.27 31.77 -8.54
CA ALA A 106 -4.00 33.20 -8.34
C ALA A 106 -3.66 33.91 -9.66
#